data_AF-A0A7C9DR74-F1
#
_entry.id   AF-A0A7C9DR74-F1
#
_cell.length_a   1.000
_cell.length_b   1.000
_cell.length_c   1.000
_cell.angle_alpha   90.00
_cell.angle_beta   90.00
_cell.angle_gamma   90.00
#
_symmetry.space_group_name_H-M   'P 1'
#
loop_
_entity.id
_entity.type
_entity.pdbx_description
1 polymer ?
#
loop_
_entity_poly.entity_id
_entity_poly.type
_entity_poly.pdbx_seq_one_letter_code
_entity_poly.pdbx_strand_id
1 'polypeptide(L)'
;YDLWIWHVLFGLLVSLNDINVLDRSPVFQELYEDRAPKCEYVVNGHKYKIGYYLLDEIYPKWATFVTTIPLPQGQKKKLFAEHQESVRKDVERAFGVLQV
;
A
#
# COMPACT_ATOMS: atom_id res chain seq x y z
N TYR A 1 14.36 -1.44 18.41
CA TYR A 1 13.43 -1.70 17.28
C TYR A 1 14.29 -2.00 16.09
N ASP A 2 14.24 -3.24 15.63
CA ASP A 2 15.03 -3.68 14.48
C ASP A 2 14.23 -3.37 13.20
N LEU A 3 14.85 -2.65 12.27
CA LEU A 3 14.25 -2.29 10.99
C LEU A 3 14.63 -3.35 9.96
N TRP A 4 13.64 -4.06 9.42
CA TRP A 4 13.83 -5.09 8.38
C TRP A 4 13.11 -4.66 7.11
N ILE A 5 13.84 -4.55 6.01
CA ILE A 5 13.32 -4.14 4.71
C ILE A 5 13.54 -5.29 3.72
N TRP A 6 12.45 -5.81 3.16
CA TRP A 6 12.49 -6.93 2.23
C TRP A 6 12.71 -6.48 0.78
N HIS A 7 12.00 -5.43 0.36
CA HIS A 7 12.12 -4.84 -0.98
C HIS A 7 12.00 -3.33 -0.88
N VAL A 8 12.83 -2.60 -1.63
CA VAL A 8 12.74 -1.15 -1.80
C VAL A 8 12.88 -0.83 -3.28
N LEU A 9 12.04 0.07 -3.78
CA LEU A 9 12.09 0.55 -5.16
C LEU A 9 12.09 2.07 -5.12
N PHE A 10 13.16 2.68 -5.63
CA PHE A 10 13.25 4.13 -5.81
C PHE A 10 12.97 4.47 -7.25
N GLY A 11 12.15 5.49 -7.45
CA GLY A 11 11.93 6.03 -8.77
C GLY A 11 12.92 7.14 -9.14
N LEU A 12 12.94 7.54 -10.41
CA LEU A 12 13.81 8.59 -10.97
C LEU A 12 13.24 10.00 -10.68
N LEU A 13 14.11 11.02 -10.65
CA LEU A 13 13.77 12.45 -10.38
C LEU A 13 12.84 13.13 -11.42
N VAL A 14 12.11 12.37 -12.25
CA VAL A 14 11.22 12.89 -13.30
C VAL A 14 9.76 12.85 -12.82
N SER A 15 8.90 13.68 -13.41
CA SER A 15 7.45 13.67 -13.16
C SER A 15 6.83 12.27 -13.39
N LEU A 16 5.78 11.95 -12.62
CA LEU A 16 5.07 10.65 -12.61
C LEU A 16 5.88 9.50 -11.99
N ASN A 17 6.76 9.80 -11.05
CA ASN A 17 7.62 8.82 -10.42
C ASN A 17 6.85 7.62 -9.84
N ASP A 18 5.74 7.88 -9.17
CA ASP A 18 4.93 6.87 -8.50
C ASP A 18 4.29 5.87 -9.49
N ILE A 19 3.81 6.36 -10.64
CA ILE A 19 3.24 5.50 -11.69
C ILE A 19 4.34 4.66 -12.34
N ASN A 20 5.52 5.24 -12.59
CA ASN A 20 6.66 4.50 -13.13
C ASN A 20 7.17 3.43 -12.15
N VAL A 21 7.12 3.71 -10.84
CA VAL A 21 7.45 2.75 -9.78
C VAL A 21 6.44 1.61 -9.75
N LEU A 22 5.13 1.90 -9.87
CA LEU A 22 4.11 0.86 -9.97
C LEU A 22 4.30 -0.03 -11.21
N ASP A 23 4.48 0.57 -12.39
CA ASP A 23 4.64 -0.14 -13.66
C ASP A 23 5.86 -1.07 -13.68
N ARG A 24 6.94 -0.67 -13.00
CA ARG A 24 8.20 -1.42 -12.94
C ARG A 24 8.33 -2.34 -11.74
N SER A 25 7.35 -2.34 -10.84
CA SER A 25 7.43 -3.13 -9.61
C SER A 25 7.12 -4.60 -9.88
N PRO A 26 8.04 -5.53 -9.55
CA PRO A 26 7.79 -6.96 -9.68
C PRO A 26 6.55 -7.42 -8.90
N VAL A 27 6.26 -6.78 -7.77
CA VAL A 27 5.08 -7.08 -6.94
C VAL A 27 3.78 -6.75 -7.69
N PHE A 28 3.74 -5.65 -8.41
CA PHE A 28 2.56 -5.25 -9.19
C PHE A 28 2.49 -6.00 -10.53
N GLN A 29 3.63 -6.36 -11.12
CA GLN A 29 3.67 -7.24 -12.28
C GLN A 29 3.08 -8.62 -11.95
N GLU A 30 3.46 -9.21 -10.81
CA GLU A 30 2.86 -10.47 -10.35
C GLU A 30 1.35 -10.34 -10.12
N LEU A 31 0.87 -9.19 -9.64
CA LEU A 31 -0.57 -8.94 -9.50
C LEU A 31 -1.27 -8.87 -10.86
N TYR A 32 -0.67 -8.19 -11.84
CA TYR A 32 -1.22 -8.06 -13.20
C TYR A 32 -1.27 -9.41 -13.92
N GLU A 33 -0.28 -10.27 -13.70
CA GLU A 33 -0.16 -11.60 -14.31
C GLU A 33 -0.91 -12.69 -13.53
N ASP A 34 -1.65 -12.34 -12.47
CA ASP A 34 -2.34 -13.28 -11.56
C ASP A 34 -1.40 -14.32 -10.92
N ARG A 35 -0.13 -13.94 -10.70
CA ARG A 35 0.92 -14.73 -10.05
C ARG A 35 1.19 -14.33 -8.61
N ALA A 36 0.62 -13.22 -8.15
CA ALA A 36 0.80 -12.73 -6.79
C ALA A 36 0.40 -13.78 -5.74
N PRO A 37 1.04 -13.80 -4.55
CA PRO A 37 0.69 -14.71 -3.48
C PRO A 37 -0.80 -14.66 -3.14
N LYS A 38 -1.40 -15.84 -2.98
CA LYS A 38 -2.81 -15.94 -2.58
C LYS A 38 -2.97 -15.48 -1.14
N CYS A 39 -3.83 -14.50 -0.93
CA CYS A 39 -4.23 -14.01 0.39
C CYS A 39 -5.72 -14.23 0.55
N GLU A 40 -6.12 -15.17 1.41
CA GLU A 40 -7.53 -15.41 1.68
C GLU A 40 -7.98 -14.66 2.94
N TYR A 41 -8.91 -13.73 2.77
CA TYR A 41 -9.53 -13.02 3.89
C TYR A 41 -11.00 -12.68 3.58
N VAL A 42 -11.76 -12.34 4.62
CA VAL A 42 -13.19 -12.00 4.50
C VAL A 42 -13.43 -10.60 5.05
N VAL A 43 -14.02 -9.73 4.24
CA VAL A 43 -14.47 -8.38 4.66
C VAL A 43 -15.96 -8.28 4.38
N ASN A 44 -16.75 -7.92 5.40
CA ASN A 44 -18.21 -7.80 5.27
C ASN A 44 -18.90 -9.03 4.63
N GLY A 45 -18.39 -10.24 4.90
CA GLY A 45 -18.91 -11.49 4.33
C GLY A 45 -18.44 -11.80 2.91
N HIS A 46 -17.64 -10.93 2.29
CA HIS A 46 -17.08 -11.15 0.97
C HIS A 46 -15.68 -11.75 1.10
N LYS A 47 -15.45 -12.89 0.43
CA LYS A 47 -14.13 -13.56 0.39
C LYS A 47 -13.26 -12.94 -0.70
N TYR A 48 -12.06 -12.52 -0.31
CA TYR A 48 -11.00 -12.03 -1.19
C TYR A 48 -9.90 -13.08 -1.27
N LYS A 49 -9.23 -13.17 -2.43
CA LYS A 49 -8.15 -14.14 -2.72
C LYS A 49 -6.81 -13.48 -3.07
N ILE A 50 -6.84 -12.16 -3.25
CA ILE A 50 -5.70 -11.30 -3.57
C ILE A 50 -5.55 -10.28 -2.45
N GLY A 51 -4.32 -9.94 -2.09
CA GLY A 51 -4.04 -8.93 -1.07
C GLY A 51 -4.54 -7.55 -1.47
N TYR A 52 -4.65 -6.66 -0.49
CA TYR A 52 -4.87 -5.24 -0.72
C TYR A 52 -3.61 -4.44 -0.39
N TYR A 53 -3.43 -3.31 -1.09
CA TYR A 53 -2.28 -2.44 -0.95
C TYR A 53 -2.75 -1.07 -0.42
N LEU A 54 -2.04 -0.58 0.59
CA LEU A 54 -2.29 0.73 1.18
C LEU A 54 -1.61 1.80 0.34
N LEU A 55 -2.38 2.79 -0.08
CA LEU A 55 -1.92 3.88 -0.93
C LEU A 55 -2.43 5.22 -0.41
N ASP A 56 -1.73 6.29 -0.77
CA ASP A 56 -2.23 7.64 -0.64
C ASP A 56 -3.22 7.97 -1.78
N GLU A 57 -3.86 9.14 -1.69
CA GLU A 57 -4.98 9.51 -2.55
C GLU A 57 -4.60 9.84 -4.01
N ILE A 58 -3.31 9.81 -4.37
CA ILE A 58 -2.83 10.20 -5.69
C ILE A 58 -2.86 9.07 -6.73
N TYR A 59 -3.16 7.84 -6.32
CA TYR A 59 -3.16 6.68 -7.22
C TYR A 59 -4.52 6.44 -7.90
N PRO A 60 -4.53 5.85 -9.12
CA PRO A 60 -5.75 5.47 -9.81
C PRO A 60 -6.52 4.41 -9.01
N LYS A 61 -7.86 4.42 -9.09
CA LYS A 61 -8.70 3.46 -8.37
C LYS A 61 -8.59 2.06 -8.96
N TRP A 62 -7.94 1.12 -8.26
CA TRP A 62 -7.92 -0.31 -8.57
C TRP A 62 -8.62 -1.14 -7.49
N ALA A 63 -9.08 -2.34 -7.84
CA ALA A 63 -9.84 -3.21 -6.92
C ALA A 63 -9.04 -3.66 -5.68
N THR A 64 -7.71 -3.66 -5.79
CA THR A 64 -6.78 -4.03 -4.70
C THR A 64 -6.26 -2.83 -3.92
N PHE A 65 -6.56 -1.60 -4.35
CA PHE A 65 -6.03 -0.40 -3.73
C PHE A 65 -6.99 0.11 -2.67
N VAL A 66 -6.47 0.31 -1.47
CA VAL A 66 -7.23 0.77 -0.32
C VAL A 66 -6.59 2.05 0.19
N THR A 67 -7.29 3.15 0.00
CA THR A 67 -6.88 4.47 0.49
C THR A 67 -7.39 4.71 1.91
N THR A 68 -6.75 5.66 2.60
CA THR A 68 -7.26 6.17 3.88
C THR A 68 -8.66 6.75 3.69
N ILE A 69 -9.47 6.65 4.74
CA ILE A 69 -10.81 7.26 4.77
C ILE A 69 -10.65 8.75 5.15
N PRO A 70 -10.96 9.71 4.26
CA PRO A 70 -10.93 11.11 4.63
C PRO A 70 -12.05 11.40 5.63
N LEU A 71 -11.72 12.13 6.69
CA LEU A 71 -12.65 12.53 7.76
C LEU A 71 -13.49 11.35 8.31
N PRO A 72 -12.85 10.35 8.96
CA PRO A 72 -13.53 9.14 9.38
C PRO A 72 -14.63 9.41 10.42
N GLN A 73 -15.87 9.08 10.06
CA GLN A 73 -17.03 9.19 10.95
C GLN A 73 -17.39 7.82 11.55
N GLY A 74 -17.62 7.81 12.86
CA GLY A 74 -17.92 6.59 13.63
C GLY A 74 -16.67 5.79 14.01
N GLN A 75 -16.81 4.97 15.06
CA GLN A 75 -15.67 4.29 15.71
C GLN A 75 -14.90 3.36 14.77
N LYS A 76 -15.60 2.55 13.94
CA LYS A 76 -14.95 1.61 13.02
C LYS A 76 -14.07 2.30 11.98
N LYS A 77 -14.55 3.39 11.38
CA LYS A 77 -13.80 4.14 10.37
C LYS A 77 -12.61 4.88 11.00
N LYS A 78 -12.77 5.39 12.22
CA LYS A 78 -11.67 6.02 12.98
C LYS A 78 -10.56 5.03 13.27
N LEU A 79 -10.90 3.85 13.81
CA LEU A 79 -9.93 2.79 14.07
C LEU A 79 -9.19 2.35 12.80
N PHE A 80 -9.91 2.22 11.68
CA PHE A 80 -9.30 1.89 10.41
C PHE A 80 -8.30 2.96 9.94
N ALA A 81 -8.70 4.24 9.99
CA ALA A 81 -7.82 5.35 9.60
C ALA A 81 -6.61 5.49 10.52
N GLU A 82 -6.78 5.32 11.83
CA GLU A 82 -5.68 5.32 12.82
C GLU A 82 -4.66 4.22 12.54
N HIS A 83 -5.13 3.01 12.23
CA HIS A 83 -4.24 1.90 11.90
C HIS A 83 -3.47 2.15 10.60
N GLN A 84 -4.14 2.65 9.55
CA GLN A 84 -3.47 3.01 8.30
C GLN A 84 -2.42 4.10 8.50
N GLU A 85 -2.76 5.14 9.26
CA GLU A 85 -1.85 6.25 9.56
C GLU A 85 -0.62 5.77 10.36
N SER A 86 -0.78 4.82 11.28
CA SER A 86 0.34 4.21 11.99
C SER A 86 1.29 3.47 11.04
N VAL A 87 0.75 2.62 10.15
CA VAL A 87 1.55 1.89 9.16
C VAL A 87 2.25 2.86 8.21
N ARG A 88 1.57 3.93 7.80
CA ARG A 88 2.14 4.99 6.95
C ARG A 88 3.35 5.65 7.59
N LYS A 89 3.27 5.99 8.89
CA LYS A 89 4.40 6.56 9.65
C LYS A 89 5.59 5.62 9.76
N ASP A 90 5.35 4.32 9.91
CA ASP A 90 6.43 3.33 9.93
C ASP A 90 7.15 3.25 8.57
N VAL A 91 6.40 3.35 7.46
CA VAL A 91 6.96 3.43 6.10
C VAL A 91 7.75 4.72 5.90
N GLU A 92 7.20 5.88 6.28
CA GLU A 92 7.90 7.18 6.20
C GLU A 92 9.18 7.18 7.02
N ARG A 93 9.15 6.58 8.21
CA ARG A 93 10.34 6.41 9.06
C ARG A 93 11.38 5.53 8.37
N ALA A 94 10.98 4.44 7.71
CA ALA A 94 11.90 3.60 6.95
C ALA A 94 12.55 4.36 5.79
N PHE A 95 11.77 5.18 5.06
CA PHE A 95 12.31 6.07 4.02
C PHE A 95 13.30 7.10 4.58
N GLY A 96 13.01 7.70 5.74
CA GLY A 96 13.93 8.63 6.40
C GLY A 96 15.26 8.01 6.84
N VAL A 97 15.30 6.68 7.06
CA VAL A 97 16.56 5.95 7.33
C VAL A 97 17.30 5.61 6.03
N LEU A 98 16.56 5.33 4.95
CA LEU A 98 17.12 4.96 3.65
C LEU A 98 17.60 6.15 2.82
N GLN A 99 17.12 7.36 3.09
CA GLN A 99 17.65 8.59 2.51
C GLN A 99 18.99 8.93 3.18
N VAL A 100 20.08 8.42 2.60
CA VAL A 100 21.47 8.92 2.76
C VAL A 100 21.88 9.63 1.48
#